data_AF-A0A2V9X8C5-F1
#
_entry.id   AF-A0A2V9X8C5-F1
#
_cell.length_a   1.000
_cell.length_b   1.000
_cell.length_c   1.000
_cell.angle_alpha   90.00
_cell.angle_beta   90.00
_cell.angle_gamma   90.00
#
_symmetry.space_group_name_H-M   'P 1'
#
loop_
_entity.id
_entity.type
_entity.pdbx_description
1 polymer ?
#
loop_
_entity_poly.entity_id
_entity_poly.type
_entity_poly.pdbx_seq_one_letter_code
_entity_poly.pdbx_strand_id
1 'polypeptide(L)'
;MIEVVAGAGRDSTRETKQAKIYVTESDYMLYFILRFIRSRTAALLIFLIVLCTTVAADSSAASLDRGFQLLYNLDFGRAQEQFASYQQQHADDPMGPVAEAAGLLFSELNRVGLLGTRFFDRDSSFRSRPLPKADPALRDRFNSALQRAEALARPHLASDPNDRGALLAMTLVNGLRADYTSLFENRSRVALHYTRDATNYARPLLAICGDCYDAYIATGISRYLIGSMSPPLRWILRMGGFSGDKKQGMVELRLVSERGHYLAPYARILPAIAEIREKNFTGARQLLSQLRDEFPGNPLFTQELARLDTGAH
;
A
#
# COMPACT_ATOMS: atom_id res chain seq x y z
N MET A 1 -54.71 78.47 -14.29
CA MET A 1 -54.84 78.97 -15.67
C MET A 1 -54.43 77.83 -16.60
N ILE A 2 -55.33 77.09 -17.24
CA ILE A 2 -56.81 77.22 -17.29
C ILE A 2 -57.46 75.81 -17.23
N GLU A 3 -58.77 75.79 -17.02
CA GLU A 3 -59.67 74.69 -16.68
C GLU A 3 -60.78 74.54 -17.80
N VAL A 4 -61.55 73.46 -18.06
CA VAL A 4 -61.89 72.21 -17.32
C VAL A 4 -62.62 71.16 -18.23
N VAL A 5 -62.36 69.84 -18.08
CA VAL A 5 -63.30 68.66 -18.25
C VAL A 5 -63.89 68.19 -19.61
N ALA A 6 -64.07 66.84 -19.71
CA ALA A 6 -64.94 65.99 -20.58
C ALA A 6 -64.67 65.92 -22.11
N GLY A 7 -64.95 64.83 -22.86
CA GLY A 7 -65.49 63.49 -22.53
C GLY A 7 -66.55 63.03 -23.57
N ALA A 8 -66.81 61.75 -23.86
CA ALA A 8 -66.11 60.48 -23.55
C ALA A 8 -66.71 59.33 -24.44
N GLY A 9 -65.99 58.22 -24.70
CA GLY A 9 -66.51 57.08 -25.50
C GLY A 9 -65.59 55.85 -25.59
N ARG A 10 -66.07 54.70 -25.07
CA ARG A 10 -65.56 53.33 -25.31
C ARG A 10 -66.00 52.86 -26.72
N ASP A 11 -65.44 51.83 -27.38
CA ASP A 11 -64.74 50.64 -26.87
C ASP A 11 -63.70 50.07 -27.88
N SER A 12 -62.91 49.07 -27.46
CA SER A 12 -61.67 48.60 -28.08
C SER A 12 -61.83 47.60 -29.26
N THR A 13 -61.34 48.00 -30.44
CA THR A 13 -60.31 47.34 -31.30
C THR A 13 -60.11 45.80 -31.29
N ARG A 14 -59.78 45.12 -32.41
CA ARG A 14 -59.73 45.44 -33.86
C ARG A 14 -59.47 44.15 -34.68
N GLU A 15 -59.91 44.10 -35.94
CA GLU A 15 -59.34 43.19 -36.95
C GLU A 15 -57.96 43.66 -37.44
N THR A 16 -57.08 42.73 -37.83
CA THR A 16 -56.16 42.80 -39.01
C THR A 16 -55.56 41.40 -39.22
N LYS A 17 -55.89 40.66 -40.29
CA LYS A 17 -55.34 40.69 -41.68
C LYS A 17 -53.87 40.23 -41.86
N GLN A 18 -53.77 38.99 -42.34
CA GLN A 18 -52.87 38.45 -43.39
C GLN A 18 -51.39 38.89 -43.50
N ALA A 19 -50.50 37.90 -43.40
CA ALA A 19 -49.37 37.72 -44.33
C ALA A 19 -48.96 36.24 -44.42
N LYS A 20 -48.67 35.72 -45.61
CA LYS A 20 -48.09 34.37 -45.80
C LYS A 20 -46.58 34.42 -45.59
N ILE A 21 -46.03 33.52 -44.79
CA ILE A 21 -44.60 33.20 -44.73
C ILE A 21 -44.44 31.67 -44.83
N TYR A 22 -43.35 31.22 -45.44
CA TYR A 22 -43.07 29.81 -45.73
C TYR A 22 -42.95 28.99 -44.44
N VAL A 23 -43.56 27.80 -44.42
CA VAL A 23 -43.48 26.86 -43.30
C VAL A 23 -42.23 26.00 -43.46
N THR A 24 -41.25 26.20 -42.59
CA THR A 24 -40.09 25.33 -42.41
C THR A 24 -40.49 24.11 -41.57
N GLU A 25 -39.90 22.93 -41.80
CA GLU A 25 -40.33 21.66 -41.16
C GLU A 25 -40.08 21.54 -39.64
N SER A 26 -39.66 22.60 -38.94
CA SER A 26 -39.30 22.55 -37.51
C SER A 26 -40.48 22.42 -36.54
N ASP A 27 -41.68 22.87 -36.91
CA ASP A 27 -42.73 23.17 -35.93
C ASP A 27 -43.68 21.98 -35.65
N TYR A 28 -43.68 20.94 -36.49
CA TYR A 28 -44.44 19.71 -36.24
C TYR A 28 -43.88 18.89 -35.06
N MET A 29 -42.57 18.97 -34.83
CA MET A 29 -41.90 18.27 -33.72
C MET A 29 -42.33 18.82 -32.35
N LEU A 30 -42.40 20.16 -32.20
CA LEU A 30 -42.73 20.77 -30.92
C LEU A 30 -44.19 20.50 -30.50
N TYR A 31 -45.11 20.44 -31.47
CA TYR A 31 -46.51 20.13 -31.24
C TYR A 31 -46.73 18.66 -30.83
N PHE A 32 -45.91 17.73 -31.33
CA PHE A 32 -45.92 16.32 -30.92
C PHE A 32 -45.37 16.13 -29.49
N ILE A 33 -44.25 16.79 -29.17
CA ILE A 33 -43.59 16.70 -27.86
C ILE A 33 -44.51 17.19 -26.74
N LEU A 34 -45.20 18.33 -26.93
CA LEU A 34 -46.11 18.89 -25.92
C LEU A 34 -47.40 18.06 -25.74
N ARG A 35 -47.83 17.28 -26.75
CA ARG A 35 -49.01 16.41 -26.65
C ARG A 35 -48.74 15.10 -25.89
N PHE A 36 -47.48 14.70 -25.72
CA PHE A 36 -47.10 13.46 -25.04
C PHE A 36 -47.06 13.58 -23.50
N ILE A 37 -47.01 14.80 -22.95
CA ILE A 37 -46.94 15.08 -21.49
C ILE A 37 -48.33 15.00 -20.84
N ARG A 38 -49.10 13.95 -21.15
CA ARG A 38 -50.46 13.74 -20.61
C ARG A 38 -50.83 12.27 -20.34
N SER A 39 -49.89 11.33 -20.50
CA SER A 39 -50.01 9.94 -20.05
C SER A 39 -49.17 9.68 -18.79
N ARG A 40 -49.80 9.17 -17.72
CA ARG A 40 -49.16 8.96 -16.40
C ARG A 40 -48.24 7.73 -16.34
N THR A 41 -47.74 7.24 -17.48
CA THR A 41 -46.95 6.01 -17.60
C THR A 41 -45.46 6.25 -17.91
N ALA A 42 -45.07 7.44 -18.38
CA ALA A 42 -43.68 7.74 -18.73
C ALA A 42 -42.76 8.07 -17.54
N ALA A 43 -43.32 8.51 -16.40
CA ALA A 43 -42.53 8.95 -15.23
C ALA A 43 -41.76 7.80 -14.53
N LEU A 44 -42.25 6.56 -14.63
CA LEU A 44 -41.63 5.38 -14.03
C LEU A 44 -40.39 4.90 -14.81
N LEU A 45 -40.37 5.06 -16.14
CA LEU A 45 -39.24 4.66 -16.98
C LEU A 45 -38.05 5.61 -16.86
N ILE A 46 -38.30 6.91 -16.73
CA ILE A 46 -37.22 7.90 -16.54
C ILE A 46 -36.55 7.72 -15.17
N PHE A 47 -37.30 7.40 -14.11
CA PHE A 47 -36.73 7.11 -12.80
C PHE A 47 -35.89 5.82 -12.79
N LEU A 48 -36.27 4.82 -13.60
CA LEU A 48 -35.50 3.57 -13.76
C LEU A 48 -34.19 3.76 -14.56
N ILE A 49 -34.15 4.71 -15.50
CA ILE A 49 -32.96 4.99 -16.32
C ILE A 49 -31.96 5.88 -15.56
N VAL A 50 -32.43 6.81 -14.72
CA VAL A 50 -31.56 7.68 -13.90
C VAL A 50 -30.92 6.93 -12.71
N LEU A 51 -31.45 5.78 -12.31
CA LEU A 51 -30.83 4.95 -11.26
C LEU A 51 -29.67 4.05 -11.76
N CYS A 52 -29.38 4.04 -13.06
CA CYS A 52 -28.38 3.16 -13.68
C CYS A 52 -27.16 3.90 -14.26
N THR A 53 -26.96 5.17 -13.92
CA THR A 53 -25.60 5.73 -13.92
C THR A 53 -24.89 5.34 -12.63
N THR A 54 -24.73 4.03 -12.43
CA THR A 54 -23.58 3.56 -11.64
C THR A 54 -22.36 4.13 -12.34
N VAL A 55 -21.67 5.06 -11.69
CA VAL A 55 -20.24 5.20 -11.95
C VAL A 55 -19.69 3.79 -11.75
N ALA A 56 -19.24 3.17 -12.84
CA ALA A 56 -18.41 2.00 -12.75
C ALA A 56 -17.13 2.48 -12.07
N ALA A 57 -17.13 2.45 -10.73
CA ALA A 57 -15.92 2.51 -9.95
C ALA A 57 -15.05 1.40 -10.51
N ASP A 58 -13.90 1.79 -11.08
CA ASP A 58 -13.06 0.94 -11.90
C ASP A 58 -12.64 -0.29 -11.09
N SER A 59 -13.42 -1.36 -11.23
CA SER A 59 -13.36 -2.54 -10.38
C SER A 59 -12.27 -3.46 -10.91
N SER A 60 -11.07 -2.88 -11.05
CA SER A 60 -9.83 -3.64 -10.89
C SER A 60 -10.00 -4.50 -9.64
N ALA A 61 -9.93 -5.83 -9.83
CA ALA A 61 -10.03 -6.76 -8.72
C ALA A 61 -9.04 -6.33 -7.63
N ALA A 62 -9.45 -6.39 -6.36
CA ALA A 62 -8.58 -5.92 -5.29
C ALA A 62 -7.28 -6.72 -5.37
N SER A 63 -6.14 -6.02 -5.38
CA SER A 63 -4.83 -6.62 -5.62
C SER A 63 -3.88 -6.26 -4.48
N LEU A 64 -3.13 -7.27 -4.02
CA LEU A 64 -2.04 -7.06 -3.09
C LEU A 64 -0.99 -6.12 -3.69
N ASP A 65 -0.69 -6.22 -4.98
CA ASP A 65 0.26 -5.33 -5.68
C ASP A 65 -0.14 -3.87 -5.54
N ARG A 66 -1.44 -3.57 -5.73
CA ARG A 66 -1.95 -2.20 -5.57
C ARG A 66 -1.88 -1.74 -4.12
N GLY A 67 -2.19 -2.61 -3.16
CA GLY A 67 -2.05 -2.33 -1.74
C GLY A 67 -0.59 -2.08 -1.33
N PHE A 68 0.37 -2.89 -1.80
CA PHE A 68 1.81 -2.70 -1.58
C PHE A 68 2.33 -1.44 -2.27
N GLN A 69 1.87 -1.11 -3.48
CA GLN A 69 2.22 0.14 -4.15
C GLN A 69 1.76 1.37 -3.35
N LEU A 70 0.55 1.34 -2.78
CA LEU A 70 0.05 2.38 -1.88
C LEU A 70 0.86 2.42 -0.57
N LEU A 71 1.19 1.25 -0.01
CA LEU A 71 2.00 1.11 1.20
C LEU A 71 3.38 1.77 1.08
N TYR A 72 4.11 1.51 -0.01
CA TYR A 72 5.42 2.11 -0.26
C TYR A 72 5.33 3.60 -0.63
N ASN A 73 4.18 4.08 -1.10
CA ASN A 73 3.85 5.52 -1.21
C ASN A 73 3.38 6.15 0.12
N LEU A 74 3.38 5.41 1.24
CA LEU A 74 2.89 5.82 2.56
C LEU A 74 1.38 6.15 2.63
N ASP A 75 0.60 5.76 1.63
CA ASP A 75 -0.87 5.86 1.61
C ASP A 75 -1.48 4.69 2.40
N PHE A 76 -1.18 4.64 3.70
CA PHE A 76 -1.53 3.54 4.59
C PHE A 76 -3.03 3.30 4.69
N GLY A 77 -3.85 4.36 4.59
CA GLY A 77 -5.31 4.26 4.62
C GLY A 77 -5.82 3.44 3.42
N ARG A 78 -5.47 3.87 2.21
CA ARG A 78 -5.93 3.20 0.99
C ARG A 78 -5.24 1.85 0.77
N ALA A 79 -4.01 1.66 1.27
CA ALA A 79 -3.39 0.34 1.33
C ALA A 79 -4.23 -0.65 2.16
N GLN A 80 -4.68 -0.24 3.37
CA GLN A 80 -5.54 -1.07 4.22
C GLN A 80 -6.91 -1.34 3.60
N GLU A 81 -7.50 -0.37 2.90
CA GLU A 81 -8.74 -0.58 2.12
C GLU A 81 -8.54 -1.66 1.04
N GLN A 82 -7.43 -1.62 0.29
CA GLN A 82 -7.11 -2.66 -0.71
C GLN A 82 -6.90 -4.03 -0.07
N PHE A 83 -6.16 -4.12 1.04
CA PHE A 83 -5.94 -5.40 1.74
C PHE A 83 -7.22 -5.97 2.35
N ALA A 84 -8.14 -5.13 2.83
CA ALA A 84 -9.45 -5.55 3.31
C ALA A 84 -10.34 -6.04 2.16
N SER A 85 -10.36 -5.34 1.02
CA SER A 85 -11.09 -5.79 -0.18
C SER A 85 -10.50 -7.08 -0.76
N TYR A 86 -9.18 -7.27 -0.70
CA TYR A 86 -8.53 -8.52 -1.09
C TYR A 86 -8.98 -9.69 -0.20
N GLN A 87 -8.95 -9.51 1.13
CA GLN A 87 -9.41 -10.53 2.09
C GLN A 87 -10.89 -10.94 1.88
N GLN A 88 -11.75 -10.03 1.40
CA GLN A 88 -13.15 -10.35 1.07
C GLN A 88 -13.28 -11.20 -0.20
N GLN A 89 -12.36 -11.02 -1.17
CA GLN A 89 -12.36 -11.74 -2.45
C GLN A 89 -11.56 -13.06 -2.37
N HIS A 90 -10.62 -13.16 -1.44
CA HIS A 90 -9.67 -14.26 -1.28
C HIS A 90 -9.60 -14.71 0.19
N ALA A 91 -10.75 -15.12 0.75
CA ALA A 91 -10.90 -15.41 2.19
C ALA A 91 -9.97 -16.53 2.73
N ASP A 92 -9.59 -17.48 1.87
CA ASP A 92 -8.71 -18.60 2.22
C ASP A 92 -7.21 -18.32 1.97
N ASP A 93 -6.84 -17.15 1.44
CA ASP A 93 -5.45 -16.78 1.18
C ASP A 93 -4.78 -16.15 2.42
N PRO A 94 -3.77 -16.80 3.01
CA PRO A 94 -3.04 -16.25 4.16
C PRO A 94 -2.28 -14.95 3.88
N MET A 95 -2.02 -14.60 2.61
CA MET A 95 -1.33 -13.35 2.25
C MET A 95 -2.16 -12.08 2.50
N GLY A 96 -3.49 -12.18 2.51
CA GLY A 96 -4.37 -11.05 2.82
C GLY A 96 -4.11 -10.47 4.22
N PRO A 97 -4.22 -11.27 5.30
CA PRO A 97 -3.88 -10.82 6.65
C PRO A 97 -2.38 -10.52 6.86
N VAL A 98 -1.46 -11.12 6.09
CA VAL A 98 -0.04 -10.73 6.10
C VAL A 98 0.13 -9.29 5.60
N ALA A 99 -0.54 -8.93 4.51
CA ALA A 99 -0.45 -7.58 3.95
C ALA A 99 -1.10 -6.53 4.86
N GLU A 100 -2.23 -6.86 5.51
CA GLU A 100 -2.81 -6.04 6.59
C GLU A 100 -1.79 -5.80 7.72
N ALA A 101 -1.14 -6.86 8.22
CA ALA A 101 -0.13 -6.76 9.27
C ALA A 101 1.10 -5.93 8.85
N ALA A 102 1.58 -6.10 7.60
CA ALA A 102 2.65 -5.28 7.04
C ALA A 102 2.24 -3.79 6.98
N GLY A 103 1.02 -3.50 6.51
CA GLY A 103 0.47 -2.15 6.48
C GLY A 103 0.37 -1.51 7.87
N LEU A 104 -0.07 -2.27 8.88
CA LEU A 104 -0.13 -1.79 10.26
C LEU A 104 1.28 -1.48 10.79
N LEU A 105 2.23 -2.41 10.63
CA LEU A 105 3.62 -2.22 11.08
C LEU A 105 4.25 -0.98 10.43
N PHE A 106 4.21 -0.84 9.10
CA PHE A 106 4.84 0.29 8.42
C PHE A 106 4.14 1.62 8.74
N SER A 107 2.81 1.64 8.93
CA SER A 107 2.12 2.86 9.38
C SER A 107 2.59 3.31 10.76
N GLU A 108 2.86 2.37 11.66
CA GLU A 108 3.39 2.65 13.00
C GLU A 108 4.86 3.09 12.94
N LEU A 109 5.69 2.43 12.13
CA LEU A 109 7.08 2.86 11.87
C LEU A 109 7.12 4.29 11.31
N ASN A 110 6.18 4.68 10.45
CA ASN A 110 6.05 6.06 10.00
C ASN A 110 5.65 7.00 11.14
N ARG A 111 4.60 6.65 11.92
CA ARG A 111 4.10 7.46 13.06
C ARG A 111 5.17 7.74 14.11
N VAL A 112 6.04 6.77 14.40
CA VAL A 112 7.14 6.95 15.38
C VAL A 112 8.43 7.54 14.77
N GLY A 113 8.41 7.88 13.47
CA GLY A 113 9.55 8.47 12.76
C GLY A 113 10.69 7.48 12.43
N LEU A 114 10.42 6.18 12.48
CA LEU A 114 11.40 5.12 12.17
C LEU A 114 11.64 4.90 10.68
N LEU A 115 10.72 5.26 9.77
CA LEU A 115 10.95 5.11 8.32
C LEU A 115 11.75 6.26 7.68
N GLY A 116 11.76 7.44 8.31
CA GLY A 116 12.42 8.64 7.78
C GLY A 116 13.89 8.75 8.18
N THR A 117 14.38 10.00 8.25
CA THR A 117 15.74 10.42 8.63
C THR A 117 16.44 9.56 9.67
N ARG A 118 15.74 9.13 10.71
CA ARG A 118 16.27 8.28 11.79
C ARG A 118 16.76 6.90 11.34
N PHE A 119 16.22 6.35 10.27
CA PHE A 119 16.60 5.04 9.73
C PHE A 119 17.97 5.09 9.03
N PHE A 120 18.16 6.15 8.25
CA PHE A 120 19.31 6.40 7.38
C PHE A 120 20.48 7.07 8.11
N ASP A 121 20.20 7.80 9.20
CA ASP A 121 21.18 8.54 9.99
C ASP A 121 22.40 7.69 10.41
N ARG A 122 23.59 8.28 10.40
CA ARG A 122 24.85 7.60 10.74
C ARG A 122 25.23 7.78 12.22
N ASP A 123 24.71 8.78 12.93
CA ASP A 123 24.90 8.93 14.38
C ASP A 123 24.09 7.90 15.19
N SER A 124 24.78 7.02 15.92
CA SER A 124 24.16 6.05 16.82
C SER A 124 23.45 6.71 18.01
N SER A 125 23.86 7.92 18.42
CA SER A 125 23.21 8.68 19.49
C SER A 125 21.83 9.18 19.04
N PHE A 126 21.73 9.67 17.80
CA PHE A 126 20.45 10.08 17.21
C PHE A 126 19.52 8.90 16.98
N ARG A 127 20.04 7.74 16.53
CA ARG A 127 19.24 6.51 16.38
C ARG A 127 18.75 5.93 17.72
N SER A 128 19.53 6.05 18.80
CA SER A 128 19.23 5.39 20.08
C SER A 128 18.33 6.16 21.05
N ARG A 129 18.00 7.44 20.81
CA ARG A 129 17.04 8.19 21.66
C ARG A 129 15.69 7.44 21.77
N PRO A 130 14.93 7.57 22.86
CA PRO A 130 13.63 6.89 22.99
C PRO A 130 12.70 7.19 21.80
N LEU A 131 11.99 6.16 21.35
CA LEU A 131 10.85 6.32 20.43
C LEU A 131 9.59 6.65 21.21
N PRO A 132 8.59 7.30 20.58
CA PRO A 132 7.21 7.25 21.06
C PRO A 132 6.81 5.79 21.33
N LYS A 133 6.03 5.55 22.40
CA LYS A 133 5.48 4.22 22.66
C LYS A 133 4.61 3.77 21.49
N ALA A 134 4.68 2.48 21.18
CA ALA A 134 3.79 1.84 20.23
C ALA A 134 2.32 2.00 20.68
N ASP A 135 1.40 2.21 19.74
CA ASP A 135 -0.03 2.21 20.00
C ASP A 135 -0.50 0.79 20.38
N PRO A 136 -1.02 0.56 21.60
CA PRO A 136 -1.52 -0.75 22.01
C PRO A 136 -2.65 -1.27 21.10
N ALA A 137 -3.53 -0.40 20.61
CA ALA A 137 -4.64 -0.81 19.75
C ALA A 137 -4.16 -1.26 18.37
N LEU A 138 -3.17 -0.57 17.80
CA LEU A 138 -2.50 -0.99 16.57
C LEU A 138 -1.76 -2.31 16.76
N ARG A 139 -1.02 -2.48 17.87
CA ARG A 139 -0.34 -3.75 18.20
C ARG A 139 -1.31 -4.92 18.27
N ASP A 140 -2.44 -4.73 18.93
CA ASP A 140 -3.40 -5.82 19.15
C ASP A 140 -4.10 -6.20 17.82
N ARG A 141 -4.37 -5.22 16.93
CA ARG A 141 -4.78 -5.46 15.53
C ARG A 141 -3.71 -6.20 14.72
N PHE A 142 -2.45 -5.77 14.81
CA PHE A 142 -1.31 -6.39 14.14
C PHE A 142 -1.13 -7.86 14.55
N ASN A 143 -1.15 -8.14 15.85
CA ASN A 143 -1.09 -9.50 16.38
C ASN A 143 -2.28 -10.36 15.92
N SER A 144 -3.49 -9.78 15.86
CA SER A 144 -4.68 -10.46 15.35
C SER A 144 -4.57 -10.79 13.86
N ALA A 145 -4.06 -9.87 13.03
CA ALA A 145 -3.83 -10.10 11.60
C ALA A 145 -2.81 -11.22 11.35
N LEU A 146 -1.70 -11.22 12.10
CA LEU A 146 -0.72 -12.31 12.07
C LEU A 146 -1.33 -13.66 12.52
N GLN A 147 -2.17 -13.67 13.55
CA GLN A 147 -2.85 -14.89 13.99
C GLN A 147 -3.80 -15.44 12.93
N ARG A 148 -4.53 -14.57 12.20
CA ARG A 148 -5.36 -14.98 11.06
C ARG A 148 -4.52 -15.57 9.92
N ALA A 149 -3.41 -14.93 9.56
CA ALA A 149 -2.48 -15.46 8.56
C ALA A 149 -1.98 -16.88 8.91
N GLU A 150 -1.58 -17.12 10.17
CA GLU A 150 -1.18 -18.47 10.62
C GLU A 150 -2.34 -19.47 10.61
N ALA A 151 -3.56 -19.05 10.99
CA ALA A 151 -4.73 -19.90 11.01
C ALA A 151 -5.15 -20.36 9.60
N LEU A 152 -4.94 -19.51 8.59
CA LEU A 152 -5.14 -19.84 7.17
C LEU A 152 -3.98 -20.68 6.61
N ALA A 153 -2.73 -20.32 6.90
CA ALA A 153 -1.56 -21.00 6.32
C ALA A 153 -1.32 -22.42 6.87
N ARG A 154 -1.65 -22.69 8.14
CA ARG A 154 -1.36 -24.00 8.76
C ARG A 154 -2.16 -25.17 8.16
N PRO A 155 -3.48 -25.06 7.87
CA PRO A 155 -4.23 -26.09 7.15
C PRO A 155 -3.68 -26.40 5.75
N HIS A 156 -3.27 -25.36 4.99
CA HIS A 156 -2.61 -25.53 3.70
C HIS A 156 -1.32 -26.34 3.85
N LEU A 157 -0.41 -25.95 4.76
CA LEU A 157 0.84 -26.68 5.02
C LEU A 157 0.66 -28.09 5.60
N ALA A 158 -0.45 -28.36 6.29
CA ALA A 158 -0.80 -29.69 6.77
C ALA A 158 -1.30 -30.62 5.65
N SER A 159 -1.82 -30.04 4.56
CA SER A 159 -2.35 -30.76 3.39
C SER A 159 -1.28 -30.91 2.30
N ASP A 160 -0.55 -29.84 2.00
CA ASP A 160 0.65 -29.83 1.17
C ASP A 160 1.79 -29.07 1.90
N PRO A 161 2.81 -29.77 2.43
CA PRO A 161 3.99 -29.15 3.03
C PRO A 161 4.80 -28.25 2.09
N ASN A 162 4.55 -28.32 0.77
CA ASN A 162 5.17 -27.51 -0.27
C ASN A 162 4.26 -26.37 -0.78
N ASP A 163 3.11 -26.09 -0.13
CA ASP A 163 2.25 -24.98 -0.53
C ASP A 163 3.04 -23.66 -0.52
N ARG A 164 3.23 -23.09 -1.72
CA ARG A 164 4.09 -21.93 -1.92
C ARG A 164 3.55 -20.67 -1.23
N GLY A 165 2.23 -20.49 -1.25
CA GLY A 165 1.56 -19.32 -0.66
C GLY A 165 1.62 -19.37 0.86
N ALA A 166 1.35 -20.53 1.44
CA ALA A 166 1.39 -20.75 2.88
C ALA A 166 2.82 -20.73 3.44
N LEU A 167 3.82 -21.28 2.73
CA LEU A 167 5.22 -21.14 3.10
C LEU A 167 5.69 -19.67 3.06
N LEU A 168 5.29 -18.90 2.03
CA LEU A 168 5.61 -17.48 1.94
C LEU A 168 4.92 -16.69 3.07
N ALA A 169 3.63 -16.92 3.31
CA ALA A 169 2.90 -16.27 4.38
C ALA A 169 3.51 -16.56 5.76
N MET A 170 3.87 -17.82 6.06
CA MET A 170 4.55 -18.17 7.32
C MET A 170 5.96 -17.57 7.42
N THR A 171 6.67 -17.41 6.31
CA THR A 171 7.94 -16.65 6.26
C THR A 171 7.72 -15.20 6.68
N LEU A 172 6.71 -14.53 6.11
CA LEU A 172 6.45 -13.11 6.34
C LEU A 172 5.81 -12.84 7.71
N VAL A 173 4.93 -13.72 8.21
CA VAL A 173 4.42 -13.64 9.59
C VAL A 173 5.58 -13.58 10.59
N ASN A 174 6.55 -14.48 10.45
CA ASN A 174 7.69 -14.53 11.36
C ASN A 174 8.67 -13.37 11.13
N GLY A 175 8.84 -12.90 9.89
CA GLY A 175 9.58 -11.67 9.60
C GLY A 175 8.98 -10.45 10.30
N LEU A 176 7.67 -10.21 10.12
CA LEU A 176 6.93 -9.11 10.75
C LEU A 176 6.99 -9.18 12.29
N ARG A 177 6.87 -10.39 12.88
CA ARG A 177 7.07 -10.59 14.33
C ARG A 177 8.47 -10.23 14.78
N ALA A 178 9.50 -10.63 14.03
CA ALA A 178 10.88 -10.29 14.34
C ALA A 178 11.11 -8.77 14.33
N ASP A 179 10.64 -8.09 13.29
CA ASP A 179 10.76 -6.65 13.13
C ASP A 179 10.02 -5.90 14.25
N TYR A 180 8.75 -6.23 14.52
CA TYR A 180 8.01 -5.60 15.63
C TYR A 180 8.69 -5.83 17.00
N THR A 181 9.08 -7.07 17.29
CA THR A 181 9.74 -7.45 18.56
C THR A 181 11.09 -6.76 18.75
N SER A 182 11.85 -6.59 17.66
CA SER A 182 13.14 -5.91 17.66
C SER A 182 13.01 -4.41 17.85
N LEU A 183 12.06 -3.78 17.14
CA LEU A 183 11.93 -2.31 17.07
C LEU A 183 11.13 -1.71 18.23
N PHE A 184 10.13 -2.43 18.78
CA PHE A 184 9.24 -1.90 19.82
C PHE A 184 9.36 -2.57 21.18
N GLU A 185 9.73 -3.86 21.26
CA GLU A 185 9.78 -4.58 22.54
C GLU A 185 11.19 -4.70 23.15
N ASN A 186 12.25 -4.37 22.39
CA ASN A 186 13.66 -4.54 22.80
C ASN A 186 14.00 -5.99 23.25
N ARG A 187 13.31 -6.99 22.67
CA ARG A 187 13.46 -8.43 23.02
C ARG A 187 14.29 -9.15 21.96
N SER A 188 15.55 -8.76 21.79
CA SER A 188 16.42 -9.23 20.68
C SER A 188 16.54 -10.76 20.57
N ARG A 189 16.49 -11.50 21.69
CA ARG A 189 16.51 -12.98 21.68
C ARG A 189 15.24 -13.59 21.07
N VAL A 190 14.08 -12.98 21.32
CA VAL A 190 12.78 -13.42 20.78
C VAL A 190 12.68 -13.02 19.30
N ALA A 191 13.10 -11.80 18.95
CA ALA A 191 13.21 -11.38 17.56
C ALA A 191 14.10 -12.33 16.74
N LEU A 192 15.27 -12.71 17.26
CA LEU A 192 16.19 -13.65 16.61
C LEU A 192 15.57 -15.06 16.43
N HIS A 193 14.72 -15.50 17.35
CA HIS A 193 13.95 -16.76 17.19
C HIS A 193 13.01 -16.66 15.99
N TYR A 194 12.21 -15.59 15.91
CA TYR A 194 11.34 -15.35 14.76
C TYR A 194 12.11 -15.18 13.44
N THR A 195 13.27 -14.53 13.43
CA THR A 195 14.15 -14.46 12.23
C THR A 195 14.57 -15.85 11.74
N ARG A 196 14.88 -16.77 12.67
CA ARG A 196 15.21 -18.16 12.34
C ARG A 196 13.98 -18.91 11.84
N ASP A 197 12.81 -18.71 12.43
CA ASP A 197 11.60 -19.42 12.01
C ASP A 197 11.12 -18.93 10.64
N ALA A 198 11.23 -17.62 10.34
CA ALA A 198 11.07 -17.09 8.98
C ALA A 198 12.03 -17.77 7.99
N THR A 199 13.30 -17.94 8.37
CA THR A 199 14.32 -18.68 7.60
C THR A 199 13.98 -20.18 7.46
N ASN A 200 13.25 -20.78 8.41
CA ASN A 200 12.83 -22.17 8.36
C ASN A 200 11.69 -22.40 7.37
N TYR A 201 10.77 -21.44 7.20
CA TYR A 201 9.73 -21.47 6.17
C TYR A 201 10.24 -21.03 4.79
N ALA A 202 11.19 -20.10 4.72
CA ALA A 202 11.74 -19.61 3.45
C ALA A 202 12.57 -20.68 2.72
N ARG A 203 13.36 -21.48 3.44
CA ARG A 203 14.26 -22.49 2.84
C ARG A 203 13.55 -23.57 2.01
N PRO A 204 12.47 -24.25 2.47
CA PRO A 204 11.75 -25.19 1.63
C PRO A 204 11.12 -24.50 0.41
N LEU A 205 10.55 -23.29 0.58
CA LEU A 205 9.99 -22.52 -0.54
C LEU A 205 11.03 -22.24 -1.64
N LEU A 206 12.22 -21.78 -1.25
CA LEU A 206 13.33 -21.52 -2.16
C LEU A 206 13.90 -22.81 -2.81
N ALA A 207 13.66 -23.98 -2.22
CA ALA A 207 14.06 -25.27 -2.80
C ALA A 207 13.08 -25.76 -3.89
N ILE A 208 11.82 -25.31 -3.88
CA ILE A 208 10.75 -25.75 -4.79
C ILE A 208 10.30 -24.67 -5.79
N CYS A 209 10.77 -23.43 -5.65
CA CYS A 209 10.32 -22.27 -6.40
C CYS A 209 11.51 -21.36 -6.78
N GLY A 210 11.94 -21.40 -8.04
CA GLY A 210 13.09 -20.64 -8.54
C GLY A 210 12.82 -19.15 -8.80
N ASP A 211 11.55 -18.76 -8.73
CA ASP A 211 11.00 -17.42 -8.99
C ASP A 211 10.36 -16.77 -7.75
N CYS A 212 10.27 -17.48 -6.61
CA CYS A 212 9.79 -16.96 -5.33
C CYS A 212 10.81 -16.04 -4.64
N TYR A 213 11.29 -15.01 -5.35
CA TYR A 213 12.41 -14.18 -4.92
C TYR A 213 12.17 -13.48 -3.58
N ASP A 214 10.93 -13.07 -3.26
CA ASP A 214 10.59 -12.45 -1.98
C ASP A 214 10.98 -13.31 -0.76
N ALA A 215 11.02 -14.64 -0.88
CA ALA A 215 11.41 -15.53 0.21
C ALA A 215 12.89 -15.36 0.64
N TYR A 216 13.76 -14.88 -0.26
CA TYR A 216 15.15 -14.55 0.08
C TYR A 216 15.27 -13.37 1.07
N ILE A 217 14.19 -12.62 1.35
CA ILE A 217 14.23 -11.54 2.36
C ILE A 217 14.60 -12.10 3.74
N ALA A 218 14.04 -13.25 4.12
CA ALA A 218 14.22 -13.83 5.45
C ALA A 218 15.62 -14.42 5.60
N THR A 219 16.10 -15.17 4.60
CA THR A 219 17.46 -15.71 4.59
C THR A 219 18.50 -14.59 4.52
N GLY A 220 18.26 -13.58 3.67
CA GLY A 220 19.16 -12.45 3.45
C GLY A 220 19.34 -11.58 4.69
N ILE A 221 18.23 -11.18 5.33
CA ILE A 221 18.25 -10.44 6.60
C ILE A 221 18.95 -11.28 7.69
N SER A 222 18.58 -12.56 7.84
CA SER A 222 19.18 -13.47 8.83
C SER A 222 20.71 -13.57 8.68
N ARG A 223 21.19 -13.88 7.46
CA ARG A 223 22.61 -13.96 7.13
C ARG A 223 23.34 -12.64 7.35
N TYR A 224 22.74 -11.53 6.92
CA TYR A 224 23.32 -10.19 7.07
C TYR A 224 23.48 -9.80 8.55
N LEU A 225 22.44 -9.98 9.36
CA LEU A 225 22.45 -9.65 10.78
C LEU A 225 23.49 -10.48 11.53
N ILE A 226 23.43 -11.81 11.44
CA ILE A 226 24.37 -12.72 12.13
C ILE A 226 25.80 -12.52 11.61
N GLY A 227 25.97 -12.35 10.30
CA GLY A 227 27.25 -12.10 9.65
C GLY A 227 27.90 -10.77 10.07
N SER A 228 27.10 -9.75 10.39
CA SER A 228 27.58 -8.43 10.82
C SER A 228 27.95 -8.36 12.31
N MET A 229 27.65 -9.39 13.11
CA MET A 229 28.04 -9.44 14.53
C MET A 229 29.55 -9.66 14.72
N SER A 230 30.07 -9.29 15.88
CA SER A 230 31.49 -9.51 16.24
C SER A 230 31.85 -11.02 16.24
N PRO A 231 33.11 -11.39 15.95
CA PRO A 231 33.50 -12.80 15.84
C PRO A 231 33.16 -13.68 17.08
N PRO A 232 33.35 -13.22 18.34
CA PRO A 232 32.96 -14.01 19.50
C PRO A 232 31.45 -14.26 19.59
N LEU A 233 30.63 -13.24 19.32
CA LEU A 233 29.17 -13.37 19.35
C LEU A 233 28.67 -14.29 18.23
N ARG A 234 29.25 -14.19 17.03
CA ARG A 234 28.95 -15.07 15.89
C ARG A 234 29.31 -16.53 16.20
N TRP A 235 30.42 -16.79 16.89
CA TRP A 235 30.80 -18.13 17.32
C TRP A 235 29.80 -18.73 18.32
N ILE A 236 29.37 -17.95 19.32
CA ILE A 236 28.34 -18.36 20.30
C ILE A 236 27.03 -18.70 19.58
N LEU A 237 26.56 -17.83 18.69
CA LEU A 237 25.34 -18.05 17.91
C LEU A 237 25.44 -19.30 17.02
N ARG A 238 26.60 -19.58 16.44
CA ARG A 238 26.83 -20.78 15.63
C ARG A 238 26.68 -22.08 16.44
N MET A 239 27.04 -22.09 17.72
CA MET A 239 26.75 -23.24 18.60
C MET A 239 25.25 -23.45 18.83
N GLY A 240 24.46 -22.36 18.84
CA GLY A 240 23.00 -22.40 18.92
C GLY A 240 22.29 -22.69 17.58
N GLY A 241 23.03 -23.08 16.53
CA GLY A 241 22.48 -23.36 15.20
C GLY A 241 22.25 -22.13 14.31
N PHE A 242 22.68 -20.94 14.73
CA PHE A 242 22.55 -19.71 13.94
C PHE A 242 23.84 -19.44 13.15
N SER A 243 23.80 -19.56 11.83
CA SER A 243 24.91 -19.21 10.94
C SER A 243 24.53 -18.06 10.02
N GLY A 244 25.52 -17.24 9.65
CA GLY A 244 25.31 -16.11 8.76
C GLY A 244 26.62 -15.57 8.20
N ASP A 245 26.55 -15.09 6.97
CA ASP A 245 27.64 -14.47 6.23
C ASP A 245 27.12 -13.13 5.67
N LYS A 246 27.80 -12.03 6.01
CA LYS A 246 27.35 -10.68 5.60
C LYS A 246 27.28 -10.55 4.09
N LYS A 247 28.25 -11.12 3.35
CA LYS A 247 28.33 -11.01 1.89
C LYS A 247 27.22 -11.82 1.23
N GLN A 248 26.98 -13.05 1.66
CA GLN A 248 25.86 -13.85 1.16
C GLN A 248 24.51 -13.21 1.47
N GLY A 249 24.33 -12.66 2.68
CA GLY A 249 23.14 -11.90 3.03
C GLY A 249 22.90 -10.71 2.10
N MET A 250 23.94 -9.93 1.78
CA MET A 250 23.84 -8.85 0.80
C MET A 250 23.52 -9.33 -0.62
N VAL A 251 24.00 -10.49 -1.06
CA VAL A 251 23.65 -11.08 -2.36
C VAL A 251 22.19 -11.49 -2.41
N GLU A 252 21.69 -12.16 -1.37
CA GLU A 252 20.27 -12.56 -1.27
C GLU A 252 19.36 -11.32 -1.20
N LEU A 253 19.71 -10.30 -0.39
CA LEU A 253 18.98 -9.02 -0.35
C LEU A 253 18.96 -8.31 -1.70
N ARG A 254 20.08 -8.30 -2.42
CA ARG A 254 20.16 -7.70 -3.76
C ARG A 254 19.27 -8.43 -4.76
N LEU A 255 19.21 -9.76 -4.69
CA LEU A 255 18.34 -10.57 -5.53
C LEU A 255 16.86 -10.25 -5.30
N VAL A 256 16.42 -10.05 -4.04
CA VAL A 256 15.07 -9.53 -3.75
C VAL A 256 14.91 -8.11 -4.31
N SER A 257 15.90 -7.23 -4.13
CA SER A 257 15.82 -5.83 -4.61
C SER A 257 15.70 -5.71 -6.14
N GLU A 258 16.19 -6.70 -6.88
CA GLU A 258 16.18 -6.74 -8.34
C GLU A 258 15.01 -7.55 -8.91
N ARG A 259 14.51 -8.58 -8.20
CA ARG A 259 13.52 -9.55 -8.73
C ARG A 259 12.36 -9.92 -7.79
N GLY A 260 12.34 -9.43 -6.56
CA GLY A 260 11.20 -9.59 -5.64
C GLY A 260 9.92 -9.00 -6.23
N HIS A 261 8.77 -9.47 -5.78
CA HIS A 261 7.48 -9.00 -6.26
C HIS A 261 6.94 -7.94 -5.31
N TYR A 262 6.56 -8.35 -4.09
CA TYR A 262 6.07 -7.45 -3.06
C TYR A 262 7.20 -6.77 -2.28
N LEU A 263 8.36 -7.42 -2.16
CA LEU A 263 9.41 -7.01 -1.20
C LEU A 263 10.65 -6.42 -1.86
N ALA A 264 10.69 -6.29 -3.18
CA ALA A 264 11.79 -5.61 -3.85
C ALA A 264 12.01 -4.17 -3.35
N PRO A 265 10.97 -3.33 -3.13
CA PRO A 265 11.18 -1.99 -2.57
C PRO A 265 11.76 -2.03 -1.15
N TYR A 266 11.24 -2.89 -0.28
CA TYR A 266 11.79 -3.09 1.07
C TYR A 266 13.27 -3.54 1.02
N ALA A 267 13.59 -4.46 0.11
CA ALA A 267 14.94 -4.94 -0.11
C ALA A 267 15.88 -3.94 -0.80
N ARG A 268 15.38 -2.85 -1.42
CA ARG A 268 16.20 -1.72 -1.89
C ARG A 268 16.55 -0.75 -0.75
N ILE A 269 15.65 -0.58 0.21
CA ILE A 269 15.85 0.30 1.38
C ILE A 269 17.02 -0.18 2.25
N LEU A 270 17.12 -1.49 2.52
CA LEU A 270 18.15 -2.04 3.42
C LEU A 270 19.60 -1.82 2.89
N PRO A 271 19.94 -2.11 1.62
CA PRO A 271 21.22 -1.72 1.02
C PRO A 271 21.43 -0.21 0.98
N ALA A 272 20.41 0.61 0.66
CA ALA A 272 20.58 2.07 0.62
C ALA A 272 21.10 2.61 1.97
N ILE A 273 20.56 2.11 3.09
CA ILE A 273 21.03 2.42 4.44
C ILE A 273 22.46 1.93 4.69
N ALA A 274 22.81 0.73 4.21
CA ALA A 274 24.16 0.19 4.34
C ALA A 274 25.18 1.06 3.58
N GLU A 275 24.88 1.45 2.33
CA GLU A 275 25.71 2.31 1.49
C GLU A 275 25.93 3.69 2.14
N ILE A 276 24.88 4.31 2.73
CA ILE A 276 25.02 5.56 3.50
C ILE A 276 25.97 5.37 4.69
N ARG A 277 25.80 4.30 5.47
CA ARG A 277 26.64 4.02 6.64
C ARG A 277 28.09 3.76 6.26
N GLU A 278 28.33 3.09 5.14
CA GLU A 278 29.66 2.82 4.56
C GLU A 278 30.21 4.01 3.72
N LYS A 279 29.50 5.15 3.70
CA LYS A 279 29.84 6.40 2.97
C LYS A 279 29.86 6.31 1.44
N ASN A 280 29.29 5.25 0.86
CA ASN A 280 29.09 5.14 -0.58
C ASN A 280 27.83 5.92 -1.02
N PHE A 281 27.92 7.25 -0.96
CA PHE A 281 26.80 8.13 -1.28
C PHE A 281 26.35 8.03 -2.75
N THR A 282 27.22 7.58 -3.66
CA THR A 282 26.86 7.29 -5.05
C THR A 282 25.91 6.10 -5.15
N GLY A 283 26.23 4.97 -4.50
CA GLY A 283 25.36 3.81 -4.44
C GLY A 283 24.04 4.10 -3.73
N ALA A 284 24.09 4.82 -2.61
CA ALA A 284 22.90 5.26 -1.89
C ALA A 284 21.99 6.16 -2.76
N ARG A 285 22.56 7.17 -3.44
CA ARG A 285 21.80 8.08 -4.32
C ARG A 285 21.12 7.32 -5.47
N GLN A 286 21.78 6.31 -6.05
CA GLN A 286 21.20 5.47 -7.10
C GLN A 286 19.95 4.72 -6.60
N LEU A 287 20.07 4.01 -5.47
CA LEU A 287 18.96 3.24 -4.89
C LEU A 287 17.79 4.13 -4.45
N LEU A 288 18.08 5.26 -3.80
CA LEU A 288 17.04 6.21 -3.36
C LEU A 288 16.36 6.94 -4.53
N SER A 289 17.08 7.20 -5.63
CA SER A 289 16.47 7.78 -6.84
C SER A 289 15.49 6.80 -7.49
N GLN A 290 15.88 5.52 -7.63
CA GLN A 290 14.99 4.47 -8.11
C GLN A 290 13.72 4.35 -7.26
N LEU A 291 13.86 4.34 -5.93
CA LEU A 291 12.73 4.30 -5.00
C LEU A 291 11.83 5.54 -5.09
N ARG A 292 12.40 6.74 -5.25
CA ARG A 292 11.63 7.98 -5.47
C ARG A 292 10.83 7.91 -6.77
N ASP A 293 11.45 7.44 -7.85
CA ASP A 293 10.84 7.43 -9.19
C ASP A 293 9.74 6.35 -9.30
N GLU A 294 9.87 5.25 -8.57
CA GLU A 294 8.88 4.17 -8.45
C GLU A 294 7.74 4.52 -7.46
N PHE A 295 8.04 5.28 -6.39
CA PHE A 295 7.10 5.70 -5.34
C PHE A 295 7.09 7.22 -5.15
N PRO A 296 6.63 8.00 -6.15
CA PRO A 296 6.69 9.46 -6.12
C PRO A 296 5.78 10.11 -5.06
N GLY A 297 4.82 9.37 -4.50
CA GLY A 297 4.01 9.79 -3.36
C GLY A 297 4.73 9.70 -2.02
N ASN A 298 5.89 9.03 -1.94
CA ASN A 298 6.69 8.92 -0.73
C ASN A 298 7.69 10.10 -0.60
N PRO A 299 7.45 11.09 0.29
CA PRO A 299 8.34 12.22 0.44
C PRO A 299 9.68 11.87 1.08
N LEU A 300 9.80 10.73 1.77
CA LEU A 300 11.01 10.36 2.53
C LEU A 300 12.20 10.13 1.59
N PHE A 301 12.00 9.48 0.43
CA PHE A 301 13.09 9.26 -0.52
C PHE A 301 13.66 10.59 -1.06
N THR A 302 12.79 11.57 -1.34
CA THR A 302 13.21 12.92 -1.75
C THR A 302 13.94 13.67 -0.62
N GLN A 303 13.47 13.54 0.63
CA GLN A 303 14.11 14.14 1.80
C GLN A 303 15.52 13.58 2.04
N GLU A 304 15.69 12.25 1.97
CA GLU A 304 16.99 11.61 2.17
C GLU A 304 17.98 11.88 1.03
N LEU A 305 17.50 12.01 -0.22
CA LEU A 305 18.30 12.49 -1.35
C LEU A 305 18.81 13.92 -1.09
N ALA A 306 17.95 14.84 -0.65
CA ALA A 306 18.36 16.21 -0.32
C ALA A 306 19.36 16.27 0.86
N ARG A 307 19.22 15.36 1.85
CA ARG A 307 20.23 15.21 2.91
C ARG A 307 21.58 14.75 2.35
N LEU A 308 21.61 13.87 1.34
CA LEU A 308 22.86 13.36 0.74
C LEU A 308 23.65 14.48 0.05
N ASP A 309 22.96 15.43 -0.55
CA ASP A 309 23.57 16.58 -1.21
C ASP A 309 24.09 17.63 -0.21
N THR A 310 23.47 17.73 0.97
CA THR A 310 23.90 18.63 2.06
C THR A 310 24.90 18.00 3.04
N GLY A 311 25.16 16.70 2.94
CA GLY A 311 26.07 15.97 3.83
C GLY A 311 25.54 15.74 5.25
N ALA A 312 24.23 15.93 5.49
CA ALA A 312 23.60 15.90 6.79
C ALA A 312 23.25 14.46 7.26
N HIS A 313 24.24 13.56 7.35
CA HIS A 313 24.10 12.10 7.60
C HIS A 313 25.04 11.50 8.64
#